data_AF-A0AAW0I788-F1
#
_entry.id   AF-A0AAW0I788-F1
#
_cell.length_a   1.000
_cell.length_b   1.000
_cell.length_c   1.000
_cell.angle_alpha   90.00
_cell.angle_beta   90.00
_cell.angle_gamma   90.00
#
_symmetry.space_group_name_H-M   'P 1'
#
loop_
_entity.id
_entity.type
_entity.pdbx_description
1 polymer ?
#
loop_
_entity_poly.entity_id
_entity_poly.type
_entity_poly.pdbx_seq_one_letter_code
_entity_poly.pdbx_strand_id
1 'polypeptide(L)' 'MSASESVGNNTQKKLIKIDISSDTVCPWCFVGKKNLDKAIAASKDHYDFEIRWHPFQLNPSAPKEGINKKEYYRN' A
#
# COMPACT_ATOMS: atom_id res chain seq x y z
N MET A 1 -1.58 7.39 -53.18
CA MET A 1 -0.48 7.67 -52.24
C MET A 1 -1.03 7.55 -50.83
N SER A 2 -0.28 6.82 -50.00
CA SER A 2 -0.73 6.03 -48.87
C SER A 2 -1.58 6.73 -47.82
N ALA A 3 -2.53 5.94 -47.30
CA ALA A 3 -3.23 6.19 -46.05
C ALA A 3 -2.24 6.40 -44.89
N SER A 4 -2.45 7.46 -44.11
CA SER A 4 -1.87 7.63 -42.78
C SER A 4 -2.75 6.88 -41.78
N GLU A 5 -2.38 5.64 -41.47
CA GLU A 5 -3.05 4.84 -40.44
C GLU A 5 -2.75 5.39 -39.04
N SER A 6 -3.82 5.61 -38.29
CA SER A 6 -3.86 5.95 -36.88
C SER A 6 -3.37 4.77 -36.02
N VAL A 7 -2.23 4.90 -35.35
CA VAL A 7 -1.82 3.96 -34.29
C VAL A 7 -2.29 4.51 -32.94
N GLY A 8 -3.55 4.23 -32.63
CA GLY A 8 -4.07 4.34 -31.26
C GLY A 8 -3.76 3.05 -30.51
N ASN A 9 -2.67 3.01 -29.75
CA ASN A 9 -2.38 1.90 -28.85
C ASN A 9 -3.29 1.98 -27.62
N ASN A 10 -4.37 1.21 -27.64
CA ASN A 10 -5.31 1.12 -26.53
C ASN A 10 -4.86 0.03 -25.54
N THR A 11 -3.77 0.26 -24.82
CA THR A 11 -3.33 -0.63 -23.73
C THR A 11 -4.07 -0.24 -22.46
N GLN A 12 -5.33 -0.64 -22.35
CA GLN A 12 -6.09 -0.37 -21.13
C GLN A 12 -5.60 -1.31 -20.02
N LYS A 13 -4.86 -0.77 -19.05
CA LYS A 13 -4.38 -1.51 -17.88
C LYS A 13 -5.56 -1.84 -16.97
N LYS A 14 -5.55 -3.03 -16.37
CA LYS A 14 -6.60 -3.42 -15.42
C LYS A 14 -6.40 -2.63 -14.12
N LEU A 15 -7.46 -1.98 -13.64
CA LEU A 15 -7.45 -1.29 -12.35
C LEU A 15 -7.59 -2.28 -11.19
N ILE A 16 -6.65 -2.21 -10.24
CA ILE A 16 -6.66 -2.96 -8.98
C ILE A 16 -6.92 -1.98 -7.83
N LYS A 17 -7.94 -2.29 -7.03
CA LYS A 17 -8.23 -1.55 -5.79
C LYS A 17 -7.57 -2.24 -4.61
N ILE A 18 -6.87 -1.48 -3.78
CA ILE A 18 -6.14 -1.98 -2.61
C ILE A 18 -6.56 -1.17 -1.38
N ASP A 19 -7.26 -1.81 -0.46
CA ASP A 19 -7.60 -1.27 0.85
C ASP A 19 -6.59 -1.76 1.89
N ILE A 20 -5.98 -0.83 2.61
CA ILE A 20 -4.88 -1.12 3.55
C ILE A 20 -5.24 -0.63 4.94
N SER A 21 -5.38 -1.55 5.89
CA SER A 21 -5.46 -1.22 7.32
C SER A 21 -4.06 -1.12 7.90
N SER A 22 -3.71 0.02 8.51
CA SER A 22 -2.37 0.26 9.04
C SER A 22 -2.39 0.97 10.39
N ASP A 23 -1.48 0.55 11.27
CA ASP A 23 -1.16 1.24 12.51
C ASP A 23 0.29 1.76 12.45
N THR A 24 0.50 3.01 12.87
CA THR A 24 1.81 3.67 12.93
C THR A 24 2.79 3.00 13.89
N VAL A 25 2.32 2.31 14.93
CA VAL A 25 3.21 1.65 15.91
C VAL A 25 3.68 0.27 15.45
N CYS A 26 3.10 -0.26 14.37
CA CYS A 26 3.35 -1.59 13.84
C CYS A 26 4.60 -1.61 12.95
N PRO A 27 5.69 -2.31 13.35
CA PRO A 27 6.88 -2.41 12.50
C PRO A 27 6.59 -3.16 11.20
N TRP A 28 5.69 -4.13 11.22
CA TRP A 28 5.33 -4.92 10.03
C TRP A 28 4.50 -4.14 9.02
N CYS A 29 3.67 -3.18 9.44
CA CYS A 29 2.97 -2.29 8.51
C CYS A 29 3.97 -1.49 7.66
N PHE A 30 5.09 -1.05 8.25
CA PHE A 30 6.16 -0.36 7.52
C PHE A 30 6.85 -1.29 6.50
N VAL A 31 7.20 -2.51 6.90
CA VAL A 31 7.78 -3.52 6.00
C VAL A 31 6.81 -3.86 4.87
N GLY A 32 5.55 -4.07 5.19
CA GLY A 32 4.47 -4.36 4.24
C GLY A 32 4.32 -3.25 3.20
N LYS A 33 4.32 -1.97 3.63
CA LYS A 33 4.30 -0.84 2.70
C LYS A 33 5.48 -0.87 1.74
N LYS A 34 6.71 -1.10 2.23
CA LYS A 34 7.89 -1.16 1.36
C LYS A 34 7.82 -2.30 0.35
N ASN A 35 7.27 -3.44 0.73
CA ASN A 35 7.06 -4.56 -0.19
C ASN A 35 5.97 -4.26 -1.22
N LEU A 36 4.87 -3.62 -0.79
CA LEU A 36 3.81 -3.17 -1.70
C LEU A 36 4.32 -2.15 -2.72
N ASP A 37 5.06 -1.14 -2.26
CA ASP A 37 5.68 -0.11 -3.13
C ASP A 37 6.53 -0.78 -4.23
N LYS A 38 7.32 -1.81 -3.88
CA LYS A 38 8.13 -2.59 -4.83
C LYS A 38 7.28 -3.37 -5.82
N ALA A 39 6.23 -4.05 -5.35
CA ALA A 39 5.34 -4.84 -6.21
C ALA A 39 4.58 -3.96 -7.22
N ILE A 40 4.12 -2.79 -6.79
CA ILE A 40 3.48 -1.79 -7.66
C ILE A 40 4.48 -1.31 -8.72
N ALA A 41 5.70 -0.93 -8.31
CA ALA A 41 6.72 -0.47 -9.24
C ALA A 41 7.07 -1.53 -10.30
N ALA A 42 7.12 -2.81 -9.92
CA ALA A 42 7.44 -3.92 -10.81
C ALA A 42 6.31 -4.29 -11.79
N SER A 43 5.06 -3.87 -11.53
CA SER A 43 3.88 -4.29 -12.29
C SER A 43 3.08 -3.13 -12.90
N LYS A 44 3.59 -1.90 -12.78
CA LYS A 44 2.95 -0.66 -13.25
C LYS A 44 2.65 -0.64 -14.75
N ASP A 45 3.32 -1.46 -15.56
CA ASP A 45 3.09 -1.52 -17.02
C ASP A 45 1.87 -2.38 -17.37
N HIS A 46 1.37 -3.19 -16.44
CA HIS A 46 0.25 -4.10 -16.63
C HIS A 46 -1.02 -3.66 -15.90
N TYR A 47 -0.88 -2.95 -14.78
CA TYR A 47 -1.98 -2.59 -13.90
C TYR A 47 -1.93 -1.12 -13.50
N ASP A 48 -3.12 -0.57 -13.31
CA ASP A 48 -3.33 0.69 -12.58
C ASP A 48 -3.78 0.38 -11.15
N PHE A 49 -3.51 1.28 -10.21
CA PHE A 49 -3.78 1.05 -8.79
C PHE A 49 -4.55 2.20 -8.16
N GLU A 50 -5.64 1.88 -7.45
CA GLU A 50 -6.34 2.78 -6.54
C GLU A 50 -6.08 2.28 -5.11
N ILE A 51 -5.42 3.10 -4.28
CA ILE A 51 -5.05 2.70 -2.92
C ILE A 51 -5.84 3.54 -1.91
N ARG A 52 -6.46 2.86 -0.95
CA ARG A 52 -7.18 3.46 0.17
C ARG A 52 -6.57 3.02 1.48
N TRP A 53 -6.32 3.97 2.37
CA TRP A 53 -5.75 3.72 3.68
C TRP A 53 -6.82 3.84 4.76
N HIS A 54 -6.88 2.81 5.60
CA HIS A 54 -7.77 2.73 6.75
C HIS A 54 -6.94 2.76 8.03
N PRO A 55 -7.23 3.67 8.97
CA PRO A 55 -6.54 3.68 10.26
C PRO A 55 -6.89 2.42 11.05
N PHE A 56 -5.90 1.85 11.72
CA PHE A 56 -6.07 0.71 12.63
C PHE A 56 -5.37 0.98 13.96
N GLN A 57 -5.94 0.46 15.04
CA GLN A 57 -5.34 0.51 16.38
C GLN A 57 -5.04 -0.92 16.84
N LEU A 58 -3.76 -1.29 16.92
CA LEU A 58 -3.33 -2.59 17.42
C LEU A 58 -3.69 -2.79 18.89
N ASN A 59 -3.61 -1.73 19.68
CA ASN A 59 -4.02 -1.73 21.09
C ASN A 59 -4.97 -0.55 21.36
N PRO A 60 -6.29 -0.75 21.20
CA PRO A 60 -7.29 0.29 21.48
C PRO A 60 -7.34 0.70 22.96
N SER A 61 -6.84 -0.15 23.87
CA SER A 61 -6.80 0.10 25.31
C SER A 61 -5.52 0.80 25.77
N ALA A 62 -4.62 1.19 24.86
CA ALA A 62 -3.38 1.86 25.22
C ALA A 62 -3.68 3.22 25.92
N PRO A 63 -2.96 3.54 27.02
CA PRO A 63 -3.09 4.84 27.67
C PRO A 63 -2.59 5.96 26.77
N LYS A 64 -3.12 7.18 26.96
CA LYS A 64 -2.75 8.36 26.15
C LYS A 64 -1.30 8.77 26.35
N GLU A 65 -0.77 8.50 27.53
CA GLU A 65 0.61 8.78 27.93
C GLU A 65 1.61 7.82 27.26
N GLY A 66 1.12 6.77 26.60
CA GLY A 66 1.92 5.73 25.97
C GLY A 66 2.41 4.68 26.95
N ILE A 67 3.11 3.68 26.40
CA ILE A 67 3.68 2.57 27.18
C ILE A 67 5.17 2.48 26.87
N ASN A 68 5.99 2.23 27.88
CA ASN A 68 7.40 1.89 27.67
C ASN A 68 7.49 0.54 26.93
N LYS A 69 7.80 0.60 25.62
CA LYS A 69 7.88 -0.60 24.78
C LYS A 69 8.93 -1.62 25.28
N LYS A 70 10.07 -1.16 25.81
CA LYS A 70 11.13 -2.09 26.28
C LYS A 70 10.67 -2.89 27.49
N GLU A 71 9.92 -2.27 28.39
CA GLU A 71 9.33 -2.96 29.54
C GLU A 71 8.17 -3.86 29.12
N TYR A 72 7.33 -3.38 28.20
CA TYR A 72 6.18 -4.14 27.69
C TYR A 72 6.57 -5.49 27.05
N TYR A 73 7.67 -5.53 26.30
CA TYR A 73 8.16 -6.75 25.64
C TYR A 73 9.19 -7.54 26.47
N ARG A 74 9.39 -7.21 27.74
CA ARG A 74 10.43 -7.81 28.58
C ARG A 74 10.03 -9.16 29.18
N ASN A 75 8.78 -9.61 28.98
CA ASN A 75 8.24 -10.87 29.46
C ASN A 75 8.13 -11.87 28.32
#